data_AF-A0A967JZR3-F1
#
_entry.id   AF-A0A967JZR3-F1
#
_cell.length_a   1.000
_cell.length_b   1.000
_cell.length_c   1.000
_cell.angle_alpha   90.00
_cell.angle_beta   90.00
_cell.angle_gamma   90.00
#
_symmetry.space_group_name_H-M   'P 1'
#
loop_
_entity.id
_entity.type
_entity.pdbx_description
1 polymer ?
#
loop_
_entity_poly.entity_id
_entity_poly.type
_entity_poly.pdbx_seq_one_letter_code
_entity_poly.pdbx_strand_id
1 'polypeptide(L)'
;MLKLVGTDGNKYYSFDLKPGSYKVGRSKDADICIMHKTVSGSHAELTVEKSGRIVIDDVGSRNGTVINGRKISEPTELSDGDSIMFGLTEFKVKDSELPDRSEVSSQRISFTGDVPENSIFMPIDETMRPLPQKALRSAGIDAYYFRYG
;
A
#
# COMPACT_ATOMS: atom_id res chain seq x y z
N MET A 1 15.10 -3.63 1.83
CA MET A 1 14.40 -3.38 3.11
C MET A 1 12.94 -3.66 2.88
N LEU A 2 12.44 -4.66 3.60
CA LEU A 2 11.09 -5.18 3.44
C LEU A 2 10.04 -4.19 3.97
N LYS A 3 8.95 -4.03 3.22
CA LYS A 3 7.84 -3.16 3.57
C LYS A 3 6.52 -3.87 3.35
N LEU A 4 5.55 -3.55 4.20
CA LEU A 4 4.13 -3.83 3.96
C LEU A 4 3.44 -2.52 3.60
N VAL A 5 2.96 -2.43 2.37
CA VAL A 5 2.30 -1.22 1.85
C VAL A 5 0.87 -1.51 1.47
N GLY A 6 -0.06 -0.59 1.66
CA GLY A 6 -1.46 -0.87 1.36
C GLY A 6 -2.40 0.29 1.64
N THR A 7 -3.70 0.04 1.50
CA THR A 7 -4.74 1.04 1.73
C THR A 7 -6.00 0.42 2.32
N ASP A 8 -6.69 1.19 3.17
CA ASP A 8 -8.04 0.85 3.64
C ASP A 8 -9.15 1.50 2.80
N GLY A 9 -8.78 2.17 1.69
CA GLY A 9 -9.66 2.95 0.84
C GLY A 9 -9.71 4.45 1.18
N ASN A 10 -9.38 4.82 2.42
CA ASN A 10 -9.34 6.22 2.88
C ASN A 10 -7.92 6.71 3.16
N LYS A 11 -7.04 5.80 3.56
CA LYS A 11 -5.67 6.08 4.00
C LYS A 11 -4.71 5.04 3.41
N TYR A 12 -3.57 5.55 2.94
CA TYR A 12 -2.43 4.73 2.55
C TYR A 12 -1.51 4.43 3.75
N TYR A 13 -0.94 3.24 3.75
CA TYR A 13 -0.09 2.70 4.79
C TYR A 13 1.24 2.23 4.20
N SER A 14 2.32 2.42 4.96
CA SER A 14 3.64 1.89 4.66
C SER A 14 4.32 1.57 5.98
N PHE A 15 4.54 0.28 6.23
CA PHE A 15 5.20 -0.23 7.43
C PHE A 15 6.55 -0.83 7.04
N ASP A 16 7.62 -0.40 7.69
CA ASP A 16 8.94 -1.02 7.52
C ASP A 16 9.01 -2.29 8.37
N LEU A 17 9.26 -3.41 7.72
CA LEU A 17 9.31 -4.72 8.36
C LEU A 17 10.77 -5.11 8.64
N LYS A 18 11.09 -5.26 9.92
CA LYS A 18 12.36 -5.80 10.42
C LYS A 18 12.12 -7.22 10.95
N PRO A 19 13.16 -8.03 11.15
CA PRO A 19 12.99 -9.34 11.78
C PRO A 19 12.28 -9.21 13.14
N GLY A 20 11.17 -9.94 13.32
CA GLY A 20 10.27 -9.81 14.46
C GLY A 20 8.87 -10.36 14.17
N SER A 21 8.00 -10.33 15.19
CA SER A 21 6.57 -10.60 15.02
C SER A 21 5.77 -9.30 15.13
N TYR A 22 4.73 -9.19 14.30
CA TYR A 22 3.85 -8.04 14.17
C TYR A 22 2.41 -8.48 14.29
N LYS A 23 1.68 -7.90 15.24
CA LYS A 23 0.23 -8.05 15.34
C LYS A 23 -0.44 -7.14 14.33
N VAL A 24 -1.26 -7.73 13.47
CA VAL A 24 -2.08 -7.02 12.48
C VAL A 24 -3.52 -6.99 12.96
N GLY A 25 -4.12 -5.79 13.00
CA GLY A 25 -5.51 -5.68 13.40
C GLY A 25 -6.03 -4.26 13.49
N ARG A 26 -7.30 -4.14 13.85
CA ARG A 26 -8.00 -2.88 14.06
C ARG A 26 -7.76 -2.31 15.46
N SER A 27 -7.32 -3.12 16.42
CA SER A 27 -7.04 -2.62 17.77
C SER A 27 -5.90 -1.60 17.73
N LYS A 28 -5.93 -0.64 18.65
CA LYS A 28 -4.82 0.31 18.84
C LYS A 28 -3.56 -0.35 19.37
N ASP A 29 -3.71 -1.54 19.97
CA ASP A 29 -2.60 -2.32 20.52
C ASP A 29 -1.90 -3.19 19.47
N ALA A 30 -2.34 -3.14 18.21
CA ALA A 30 -1.70 -3.85 17.11
C ALA A 30 -0.49 -3.05 16.58
N ASP A 31 0.61 -3.74 16.30
CA ASP A 31 1.81 -3.13 15.69
C ASP A 31 1.50 -2.56 14.31
N ILE A 32 0.67 -3.30 13.55
CA ILE A 32 0.14 -2.90 12.24
C ILE A 32 -1.35 -2.61 12.42
N CYS A 33 -1.64 -1.36 12.80
CA CYS A 33 -2.99 -0.90 13.10
C CYS A 33 -3.72 -0.42 11.83
N ILE A 34 -4.75 -1.17 11.43
CA ILE A 34 -5.60 -0.89 10.26
C ILE A 34 -7.02 -0.57 10.75
N MET A 35 -7.35 0.73 10.78
CA MET A 35 -8.59 1.26 11.36
C MET A 35 -9.81 1.09 10.44
N HIS A 36 -10.05 -0.14 9.98
CA HIS A 36 -11.14 -0.46 9.06
C HIS A 36 -12.16 -1.41 9.68
N LYS A 37 -13.45 -1.17 9.40
CA LYS A 37 -14.57 -1.91 10.03
C LYS A 37 -14.58 -3.42 9.77
N THR A 38 -13.96 -3.86 8.67
CA THR A 38 -13.90 -5.27 8.28
C THR A 38 -12.66 -5.99 8.81
N VAL A 39 -11.73 -5.26 9.42
CA VAL A 39 -10.54 -5.82 10.05
C VAL A 39 -10.90 -6.14 11.52
N SER A 40 -10.48 -7.31 11.98
CA SER A 40 -10.72 -7.75 13.37
C SER A 40 -9.80 -7.00 14.31
N GLY A 41 -10.17 -6.87 15.60
CA GLY A 41 -9.30 -6.25 16.61
C GLY A 41 -7.90 -6.89 16.65
N SER A 42 -7.88 -8.23 16.71
CA SER A 42 -6.73 -9.08 16.40
C SER A 42 -7.10 -9.88 15.15
N HIS A 43 -6.40 -9.67 14.03
CA HIS A 43 -6.78 -10.23 12.73
C HIS A 43 -5.78 -11.26 12.23
N ALA A 44 -4.50 -10.89 12.19
CA ALA A 44 -3.42 -11.79 11.78
C ALA A 44 -2.15 -11.49 12.57
N GLU A 45 -1.22 -12.44 12.56
CA GLU A 45 0.14 -12.26 13.04
C GLU A 45 1.10 -12.45 11.86
N LEU A 46 2.01 -11.50 11.66
CA LEU A 46 3.01 -11.53 10.61
C LEU A 46 4.38 -11.67 11.26
N THR A 47 5.10 -12.73 10.92
CA THR A 47 6.45 -13.00 11.41
C THR A 47 7.45 -12.83 10.28
N VAL A 48 8.49 -12.03 10.52
CA VAL A 48 9.65 -11.88 9.65
C VAL A 48 10.85 -12.52 10.32
N GLU A 49 11.38 -13.56 9.71
CA GLU A 49 12.58 -14.23 10.19
C GLU A 49 13.85 -13.44 9.81
N LYS A 50 14.95 -13.71 10.52
CA LYS A 50 16.27 -13.14 10.17
C LYS A 50 16.76 -13.56 8.78
N SER A 51 16.25 -14.68 8.26
CA SER A 51 16.52 -15.18 6.91
C SER A 51 15.86 -14.34 5.81
N GLY A 52 14.92 -13.45 6.16
CA GLY A 52 14.08 -12.74 5.21
C GLY A 52 12.77 -13.46 4.87
N ARG A 53 12.58 -14.70 5.36
CA ARG A 53 11.31 -15.42 5.25
C ARG A 53 10.20 -14.69 6.00
N ILE A 54 9.03 -14.59 5.37
CA ILE A 54 7.85 -13.94 5.93
C ILE A 54 6.74 -14.98 6.02
N VAL A 55 6.11 -15.10 7.19
CA VAL A 55 4.97 -15.98 7.41
C VAL A 55 3.83 -15.16 7.98
N ILE A 56 2.63 -15.40 7.48
CA ILE A 56 1.41 -14.81 8.02
C ILE A 56 0.46 -15.90 8.52
N ASP A 57 -0.13 -15.66 9.68
CA ASP A 57 -1.12 -16.52 10.30
C ASP A 57 -2.39 -15.74 10.65
N ASP A 58 -3.56 -16.29 10.32
CA ASP A 58 -4.86 -15.68 10.65
C ASP A 58 -5.28 -16.15 12.05
N VAL A 59 -5.35 -15.22 13.00
CA VAL A 59 -5.59 -15.54 14.43
C VAL A 59 -7.08 -15.61 14.78
N GLY A 60 -7.90 -16.12 13.86
CA GLY A 60 -9.35 -16.28 14.04
C GLY A 60 -10.14 -15.03 13.66
N SER A 61 -9.76 -14.38 12.56
CA SER A 61 -10.42 -13.17 12.10
C SER A 61 -11.81 -13.44 11.50
N ARG A 62 -12.72 -12.46 11.60
CA ARG A 62 -14.13 -12.66 11.20
C ARG A 62 -14.29 -12.84 9.70
N ASN A 63 -13.57 -12.05 8.90
CA ASN A 63 -13.66 -12.10 7.44
C ASN A 63 -12.56 -13.00 6.83
N GLY A 64 -11.52 -13.31 7.61
CA GLY A 64 -10.35 -14.04 7.17
C GLY A 64 -9.31 -13.17 6.49
N THR A 65 -8.14 -13.77 6.35
CA THR A 65 -7.02 -13.27 5.57
C THR A 65 -7.00 -13.97 4.21
N VAL A 66 -6.78 -13.20 3.14
CA VAL A 66 -6.74 -13.71 1.76
C VAL A 66 -5.39 -13.34 1.15
N ILE A 67 -4.68 -14.30 0.56
CA ILE A 67 -3.42 -14.08 -0.15
C ILE A 67 -3.64 -14.42 -1.62
N ASN A 68 -3.33 -13.47 -2.51
CA ASN A 68 -3.46 -13.63 -3.97
C ASN A 68 -4.84 -14.20 -4.40
N GLY A 69 -5.90 -13.70 -3.75
CA GLY A 69 -7.28 -14.12 -4.01
C GLY A 69 -7.71 -15.45 -3.35
N ARG A 70 -6.83 -16.11 -2.59
CA ARG A 70 -7.12 -17.36 -1.88
C ARG A 70 -7.14 -17.15 -0.37
N LYS A 71 -8.24 -17.54 0.28
CA LYS A 71 -8.34 -17.47 1.74
C LYS A 71 -7.42 -18.50 2.37
N ILE A 72 -6.64 -18.10 3.36
CA ILE A 72 -5.76 -19.00 4.11
C ILE A 72 -6.47 -19.57 5.34
N SER A 73 -6.04 -20.75 5.76
CA SER A 73 -6.51 -21.44 6.98
C SER A 73 -5.38 -21.93 7.87
N GLU A 74 -4.14 -21.80 7.41
CA GLU A 74 -2.92 -22.21 8.11
C GLU A 74 -1.83 -21.16 7.87
N PRO A 75 -0.79 -21.11 8.72
CA PRO A 75 0.34 -20.21 8.53
C PRO A 75 0.91 -20.35 7.11
N THR A 76 0.95 -19.26 6.38
CA THR A 76 1.32 -19.24 4.95
C THR A 76 2.53 -18.35 4.73
N GLU A 77 3.51 -18.85 3.99
CA GLU A 77 4.69 -18.08 3.58
C GLU A 77 4.30 -17.02 2.54
N LEU A 78 4.85 -15.82 2.71
CA LEU A 78 4.65 -14.67 1.81
C LEU A 78 5.93 -14.38 1.04
N SER A 79 5.77 -14.01 -0.22
CA SER A 79 6.83 -13.58 -1.13
C SER A 79 6.70 -12.10 -1.48
N ASP A 80 7.77 -11.51 -2.02
CA ASP A 80 7.72 -10.17 -2.60
C ASP A 80 6.63 -10.08 -3.68
N GLY A 81 5.89 -8.97 -3.66
CA GLY A 81 4.79 -8.71 -4.59
C GLY A 81 3.46 -9.34 -4.21
N ASP A 82 3.41 -10.24 -3.23
CA ASP A 82 2.16 -10.89 -2.82
C ASP A 82 1.12 -9.88 -2.34
N SER A 83 -0.13 -10.05 -2.81
CA SER A 83 -1.27 -9.26 -2.36
C SER A 83 -1.98 -9.96 -1.21
N ILE A 84 -2.17 -9.23 -0.12
CA ILE A 84 -2.77 -9.69 1.12
C ILE A 84 -4.00 -8.83 1.39
N MET A 85 -5.14 -9.46 1.62
CA MET A 85 -6.34 -8.77 2.07
C MET A 85 -6.64 -9.12 3.52
N PHE A 86 -6.81 -8.07 4.33
CA PHE A 86 -7.34 -8.15 5.68
C PHE A 86 -8.81 -7.69 5.67
N GLY A 87 -9.75 -8.63 5.59
CA GLY A 87 -11.12 -8.28 5.24
C GLY A 87 -11.22 -7.62 3.86
N LEU A 88 -11.57 -6.33 3.78
CA LEU A 88 -11.71 -5.57 2.52
C LEU A 88 -10.56 -4.59 2.25
N THR A 89 -9.49 -4.63 3.03
CA THR A 89 -8.32 -3.75 2.82
C THR A 89 -7.21 -4.51 2.11
N GLU A 90 -6.59 -3.92 1.09
CA GLU A 90 -5.54 -4.56 0.29
C GLU A 90 -4.15 -4.03 0.67
N PHE A 91 -3.23 -4.96 0.88
CA PHE A 91 -1.82 -4.74 1.19
C PHE A 91 -0.94 -5.57 0.27
N LYS A 92 0.31 -5.14 0.09
CA LYS A 92 1.33 -5.83 -0.69
C LYS A 92 2.63 -5.87 0.07
N VAL A 93 3.31 -7.01 -0.03
CA VAL A 93 4.70 -7.15 0.39
C VAL A 93 5.58 -6.51 -0.68
N LYS A 94 6.51 -5.66 -0.27
CA LYS A 94 7.53 -5.09 -1.15
C LYS A 94 8.90 -5.24 -0.51
N ASP A 95 9.80 -5.97 -1.14
CA ASP A 95 11.21 -5.86 -0.85
C ASP A 95 11.76 -4.64 -1.58
N SER A 96 11.96 -3.54 -0.85
CA SER A 96 12.72 -2.42 -1.40
C SER A 96 14.21 -2.70 -1.24
N GLU A 97 14.77 -3.57 -2.07
CA GLU A 97 16.06 -3.17 -2.65
C GLU A 97 15.72 -1.94 -3.47
N LEU A 98 16.03 -0.75 -2.94
CA LEU A 98 15.94 0.46 -3.76
C LEU A 98 16.76 0.14 -5.01
N PRO A 99 16.20 0.15 -6.24
CA PRO A 99 17.07 0.29 -7.39
C PRO A 99 17.90 1.54 -7.12
N ASP A 100 19.21 1.40 -7.27
CA ASP A 100 20.15 2.49 -7.07
C ASP A 100 19.54 3.76 -7.71
N ARG A 101 19.38 4.80 -6.88
CA ARG A 101 18.77 6.07 -7.30
C ARG A 101 19.59 6.73 -8.42
N SER A 102 20.75 6.17 -8.78
CA SER A 102 21.53 6.47 -9.96
C SER A 102 20.87 6.05 -11.30
N GLU A 103 19.96 5.06 -11.35
CA GLU A 103 19.35 4.61 -12.63
C GLU A 103 18.04 5.32 -12.99
N VAL A 104 17.28 5.83 -12.01
CA VAL A 104 16.00 6.52 -12.28
C VAL A 104 16.18 8.02 -12.59
N SER A 105 17.43 8.51 -12.60
CA SER A 105 17.77 9.92 -12.91
C SER A 105 17.70 10.26 -14.41
N SER A 106 17.58 9.27 -15.30
CA SER A 106 17.81 9.50 -16.73
C SER A 106 16.58 9.54 -17.62
N GLN A 107 15.38 9.18 -17.13
CA GLN A 107 14.15 9.48 -17.87
C GLN A 107 13.65 10.89 -17.55
N ARG A 108 14.46 11.88 -17.93
CA ARG A 108 13.92 13.21 -18.24
C ARG A 108 12.98 13.02 -19.42
N ILE A 109 11.67 13.05 -19.19
CA ILE A 109 10.73 13.24 -20.29
C ILE A 109 11.01 14.64 -20.82
N SER A 110 11.77 14.71 -21.91
CA SER A 110 11.95 15.95 -22.66
C SER A 110 10.61 16.26 -23.34
N PHE A 111 9.86 17.20 -22.78
CA PHE A 111 8.77 17.85 -23.48
C PHE A 111 9.37 18.72 -24.59
N THR A 112 9.12 18.38 -25.85
CA THR A 112 9.56 19.16 -27.02
C THR A 112 8.54 20.23 -27.44
N GLY A 113 7.59 20.57 -26.57
CA GLY A 113 6.61 21.63 -26.79
C GLY A 113 6.70 22.71 -25.72
N ASP A 114 6.28 23.92 -26.07
CA ASP A 114 6.18 25.04 -25.13
C ASP A 114 5.29 24.65 -23.94
N VAL A 115 5.92 24.53 -22.77
CA VAL A 115 5.21 24.29 -21.51
C VAL A 115 4.66 25.64 -21.04
N PRO A 116 3.35 25.81 -20.86
CA PRO A 116 2.79 27.04 -20.31
C PRO A 116 3.43 27.37 -18.95
N GLU A 117 3.71 28.65 -18.70
CA GLU A 117 4.43 29.13 -17.49
C GLU A 117 3.80 28.66 -16.16
N ASN A 118 2.51 28.28 -16.17
CA ASN A 118 1.77 27.83 -14.98
C ASN A 118 1.54 26.31 -14.91
N SER A 119 2.42 25.50 -15.50
CA SER A 119 2.29 24.03 -15.47
C SER A 119 2.90 23.43 -14.19
N ILE A 120 2.18 22.52 -13.54
CA ILE A 120 2.66 21.77 -12.37
C ILE A 120 2.91 20.32 -12.76
N PHE A 121 4.15 19.84 -12.57
CA PHE A 121 4.50 18.43 -12.76
C PHE A 121 4.35 17.68 -11.43
N MET A 122 3.44 16.70 -11.39
CA MET A 122 3.23 15.84 -10.22
C MET A 122 3.61 14.39 -10.56
N PRO A 123 4.18 13.60 -9.61
CA PRO A 123 4.41 12.17 -9.81
C PRO A 123 3.11 11.44 -10.16
N ILE A 124 3.19 10.41 -11.01
CA ILE A 124 2.00 9.63 -11.43
C ILE A 124 1.26 9.04 -10.22
N ASP A 125 2.00 8.61 -9.19
CA ASP A 125 1.43 8.12 -7.92
C ASP A 125 0.58 9.18 -7.17
N GLU A 126 0.79 10.46 -7.46
CA GLU A 126 0.05 11.58 -6.89
C GLU A 126 -1.21 11.93 -7.71
N THR A 127 -1.21 11.64 -9.03
CA THR A 127 -2.36 11.84 -9.94
C THR A 127 -3.49 10.82 -9.73
N MET A 128 -3.19 9.69 -9.10
CA MET A 128 -4.16 8.62 -8.78
C MET A 128 -4.90 8.87 -7.45
N ARG A 129 -4.55 9.94 -6.72
CA ARG A 129 -5.32 10.40 -5.56
C ARG A 129 -6.44 11.31 -6.06
N PRO A 130 -7.69 11.19 -5.57
CA PRO A 130 -8.69 12.20 -5.86
C PRO A 130 -8.18 13.54 -5.30
N LEU A 131 -7.92 14.51 -6.18
CA LEU A 131 -7.49 15.84 -5.79
C LEU A 131 -8.57 16.44 -4.87
N PRO A 132 -8.21 17.05 -3.72
CA PRO A 132 -9.18 17.66 -2.84
C PRO A 132 -9.93 18.76 -3.61
N GLN A 133 -11.25 18.60 -3.79
CA GLN A 133 -12.08 19.49 -4.61
C GLN A 133 -11.95 20.98 -4.25
N LYS A 134 -11.59 21.27 -3.00
CA LYS A 134 -11.36 22.63 -2.51
C LYS A 134 -10.13 23.30 -3.14
N ALA A 135 -9.08 22.52 -3.47
CA ALA A 135 -7.87 23.01 -4.14
C ALA A 135 -8.10 23.27 -5.64
N LEU A 136 -8.98 22.48 -6.28
CA LEU A 136 -9.32 22.63 -7.70
C LEU A 136 -10.08 23.94 -7.99
N ARG A 137 -11.07 24.27 -7.14
CA ARG A 137 -11.86 25.51 -7.28
C ARG A 137 -11.05 26.79 -7.10
N SER A 138 -10.10 26.81 -6.16
CA SER A 138 -9.25 28.01 -5.94
C SER A 138 -8.25 28.25 -7.06
N ALA A 139 -7.91 27.22 -7.83
CA ALA A 139 -6.99 27.30 -8.96
C ALA A 139 -7.71 27.51 -10.32
N GLY A 140 -9.06 27.53 -10.35
CA GLY A 140 -9.84 27.67 -11.58
C GLY A 140 -9.76 26.45 -12.51
N ILE A 141 -9.47 25.26 -11.98
CA ILE A 141 -9.25 24.04 -12.75
C ILE A 141 -10.48 23.14 -12.67
N ASP A 142 -11.15 22.91 -13.80
CA ASP A 142 -12.19 21.89 -13.93
C ASP A 142 -11.55 20.51 -14.18
N ALA A 143 -11.66 19.60 -13.19
CA ALA A 143 -11.09 18.26 -13.28
C ALA A 143 -12.17 17.21 -13.59
N TYR A 144 -11.97 16.43 -14.65
CA TYR A 144 -12.82 15.32 -15.05
C TYR A 144 -12.09 13.99 -14.89
N TYR A 145 -12.73 13.01 -14.24
CA TYR A 145 -12.19 11.67 -14.06
C TYR A 145 -12.92 10.70 -14.99
N PHE A 146 -12.18 9.90 -15.77
CA PHE A 146 -12.72 8.80 -16.55
C PHE A 146 -12.35 7.46 -15.89
N ARG A 147 -13.33 6.56 -15.74
CA ARG A 147 -13.04 5.15 -15.46
C ARG A 147 -12.76 4.45 -16.78
N TYR A 148 -11.64 3.73 -16.85
CA TYR A 148 -11.50 2.69 -17.87
C TYR A 148 -12.39 1.50 -17.46
N GLY A 149 -13.16 1.00 -18.43
CA GLY A 149 -14.04 -0.17 -18.27
C GLY A 149 -13.28 -1.47 -18.17
#